data_AF-A0AA38WJH6-F1
#
_entry.id   AF-A0AA38WJH6-F1
#
_cell.length_a   1.000
_cell.length_b   1.000
_cell.length_c   1.000
_cell.angle_alpha   90.00
_cell.angle_beta   90.00
_cell.angle_gamma   90.00
#
_symmetry.space_group_name_H-M   'P 1'
#
loop_
_entity.id
_entity.type
_entity.pdbx_description
1 polymer ?
#
loop_
_entity_poly.entity_id
_entity_poly.type
_entity_poly.pdbx_seq_one_letter_code
_entity_poly.pdbx_strand_id
1 'polypeptide(L)'
;MDAPVKRVPVRIPARRGGVAAGTATDKAAEQHRFTPISTENSPKTHKHHSSNNKQKEQKGSDPSRIVMDQESGWEELRKEARKIEGDLDVKLSSYAKLGARVTQGGYADADTPTIGSNRSWKSMEMEIQSLLEKLLDVNDSMSRCAASAAPTTSVNQKLARHRDILHEFSQEFRRIKGNISAMTEHAELLSSVRDDISEYKASGSMSPRMQILRERAAIHGSIAHMDDVISQAQTTRAALGSQRAMFGDVQGKVKQLSDKFPIVRGLIGSIRRKKSRDTLILSAVIAACTLFLIIYWLSK
;
A
#
# COMPACT_ATOMS: atom_id res chain seq x y z
N MET A 1 -32.02 -35.47 57.17
CA MET A 1 -31.43 -36.07 55.94
C MET A 1 -31.14 -34.94 54.96
N ASP A 2 -30.36 -33.92 55.29
CA ASP A 2 -28.91 -33.91 55.58
C ASP A 2 -28.06 -34.57 54.50
N ALA A 3 -27.68 -33.81 53.47
CA ALA A 3 -26.35 -33.19 53.42
C ALA A 3 -26.09 -32.50 52.05
N PRO A 4 -25.54 -31.28 52.01
CA PRO A 4 -25.08 -30.62 50.78
C PRO A 4 -23.65 -31.02 50.39
N VAL A 5 -23.42 -31.28 49.10
CA VAL A 5 -22.12 -31.61 48.51
C VAL A 5 -21.15 -30.42 48.61
N LYS A 6 -20.13 -30.54 49.47
CA LYS A 6 -19.04 -29.57 49.63
C LYS A 6 -18.07 -29.67 48.45
N ARG A 7 -17.88 -28.54 47.75
CA ARG A 7 -16.75 -28.30 46.82
C ARG A 7 -15.43 -28.38 47.58
N VAL A 8 -14.49 -29.17 47.08
CA VAL A 8 -13.10 -29.19 47.51
C VAL A 8 -12.29 -28.26 46.60
N PRO A 9 -11.65 -27.21 47.12
CA PRO A 9 -10.70 -26.41 46.34
C PRO A 9 -9.32 -27.08 46.32
N VAL A 10 -8.86 -27.49 45.14
CA VAL A 10 -7.48 -27.94 44.93
C VAL A 10 -6.58 -26.72 44.86
N ARG A 11 -5.69 -26.57 45.86
CA ARG A 11 -4.68 -25.51 45.97
C ARG A 11 -3.32 -26.06 45.48
N ILE A 12 -2.69 -25.30 44.55
CA ILE A 12 -1.24 -24.95 44.49
C ILE A 12 -0.30 -26.05 43.94
N PRO A 13 0.80 -25.73 43.19
CA PRO A 13 1.59 -24.48 43.26
C PRO A 13 1.90 -23.71 41.97
N ALA A 14 2.09 -22.41 42.21
CA ALA A 14 2.73 -21.44 41.34
C ALA A 14 4.16 -21.87 40.97
N ARG A 15 4.46 -21.92 39.67
CA ARG A 15 5.81 -22.15 39.18
C ARG A 15 6.57 -20.82 39.18
N ARG A 16 7.57 -20.79 40.04
CA ARG A 16 8.57 -19.77 40.30
C ARG A 16 9.25 -19.27 39.03
N GLY A 17 9.39 -17.96 38.92
CA GLY A 17 10.22 -17.31 37.90
C GLY A 17 11.69 -17.73 38.01
N GLY A 18 12.30 -17.94 36.85
CA GLY A 18 13.73 -18.11 36.67
C GLY A 18 14.20 -17.12 35.61
N VAL A 19 14.79 -16.02 36.07
CA VAL A 19 15.58 -15.09 35.25
C VAL A 19 17.04 -15.53 35.42
N ALA A 20 17.64 -15.98 34.33
CA ALA A 20 19.07 -16.23 34.16
C ALA A 20 19.29 -16.41 32.65
N ALA A 21 20.36 -15.99 32.01
CA ALA A 21 21.47 -15.11 32.32
C ALA A 21 22.07 -14.80 30.94
N GLY A 22 22.65 -13.61 30.78
CA GLY A 22 23.29 -13.21 29.54
C GLY A 22 24.47 -14.10 29.19
N THR A 23 24.59 -14.45 27.93
CA THR A 23 25.86 -14.82 27.30
C THR A 23 26.10 -13.84 26.17
N ALA A 24 26.89 -12.82 26.50
CA ALA A 24 27.58 -12.00 25.53
C ALA A 24 28.64 -12.88 24.85
N THR A 25 28.55 -13.02 23.53
CA THR A 25 29.67 -13.43 22.68
C THR A 25 30.07 -12.23 21.86
N ASP A 26 31.08 -11.56 22.39
CA ASP A 26 31.98 -10.64 21.70
C ASP A 26 32.87 -11.45 20.75
N LYS A 27 32.96 -11.04 19.47
CA LYS A 27 34.21 -11.05 18.68
C LYS A 27 34.01 -10.48 17.26
N ALA A 28 34.75 -9.38 17.06
CA ALA A 28 35.52 -8.97 15.87
C ALA A 28 34.74 -8.84 14.53
N ALA A 29 34.48 -7.64 14.03
CA ALA A 29 35.43 -6.70 13.41
C ALA A 29 36.15 -7.29 12.18
N GLU A 30 35.62 -7.02 10.99
CA GLU A 30 36.40 -7.04 9.74
C GLU A 30 35.82 -5.98 8.78
N GLN A 31 36.23 -4.73 8.98
CA GLN A 31 36.08 -3.65 8.00
C GLN A 31 37.31 -3.66 7.08
N HIS A 32 37.20 -4.23 5.89
CA HIS A 32 38.21 -4.01 4.85
C HIS A 32 37.92 -2.72 4.09
N ARG A 33 38.61 -1.69 4.57
CA ARG A 33 38.86 -0.41 3.92
C ARG A 33 39.86 -0.65 2.79
N PHE A 34 39.45 -0.48 1.53
CA PHE A 34 40.37 -0.52 0.38
C PHE A 34 40.50 0.85 -0.25
N THR A 35 41.69 1.45 -0.13
CA THR A 35 42.37 2.44 -1.01
C THR A 35 43.45 3.17 -0.18
N PRO A 36 44.48 3.79 -0.79
CA PRO A 36 45.16 3.50 -2.06
C PRO A 36 46.69 3.37 -1.87
N ILE A 37 47.39 2.72 -2.81
CA ILE A 37 48.86 2.78 -2.90
C ILE A 37 49.24 3.72 -4.02
N SER A 38 49.80 4.87 -3.64
CA SER A 38 50.68 5.68 -4.47
C SER A 38 52.04 5.01 -4.55
N THR A 39 52.52 4.75 -5.76
CA THR A 39 53.97 4.68 -6.02
C THR A 39 54.30 5.56 -7.21
N GLU A 40 54.85 6.70 -6.85
CA GLU A 40 55.71 7.56 -7.62
C GLU A 40 56.87 6.74 -8.22
N ASN A 41 57.03 6.77 -9.54
CA ASN A 41 58.37 6.77 -10.13
C ASN A 41 58.34 7.33 -11.55
N SER A 42 59.09 8.41 -11.76
CA SER A 42 59.52 8.92 -13.06
C SER A 42 61.02 8.62 -13.17
N PRO A 43 61.57 8.39 -14.38
CA PRO A 43 62.24 9.52 -15.01
C PRO A 43 62.21 9.56 -16.57
N LYS A 44 61.91 10.76 -17.07
CA LYS A 44 62.60 11.58 -18.09
C LYS A 44 63.10 10.99 -19.44
N THR A 45 62.70 11.74 -20.48
CA THR A 45 63.41 12.16 -21.72
C THR A 45 63.30 11.30 -22.98
N HIS A 46 62.67 11.83 -24.04
CA HIS A 46 63.36 12.32 -25.24
C HIS A 46 62.42 13.13 -26.16
N LYS A 47 63.01 14.10 -26.88
CA LYS A 47 62.38 15.16 -27.69
C LYS A 47 62.07 14.71 -29.14
N HIS A 48 61.21 15.53 -29.78
CA HIS A 48 61.14 15.92 -31.21
C HIS A 48 60.34 15.05 -32.22
N HIS A 49 59.19 15.58 -32.67
CA HIS A 49 58.92 16.09 -34.03
C HIS A 49 57.44 16.57 -34.10
N SER A 50 57.21 17.89 -34.20
CA SER A 50 56.96 18.66 -35.44
C SER A 50 55.66 18.30 -36.18
N SER A 51 54.66 19.14 -35.94
CA SER A 51 53.58 19.63 -36.82
C SER A 51 52.97 18.72 -37.89
N ASN A 52 51.65 18.49 -37.78
CA ASN A 52 50.79 18.91 -38.88
C ASN A 52 49.37 19.28 -38.43
N ASN A 53 49.01 20.50 -38.80
CA ASN A 53 47.75 21.18 -38.52
C ASN A 53 46.69 20.73 -39.53
N LYS A 54 45.58 20.18 -39.05
CA LYS A 54 44.30 20.15 -39.78
C LYS A 54 43.20 20.61 -38.83
N GLN A 55 42.97 21.93 -38.85
CA GLN A 55 41.73 22.53 -38.39
C GLN A 55 40.56 21.81 -39.07
N LYS A 56 39.79 21.05 -38.28
CA LYS A 56 38.42 20.68 -38.62
C LYS A 56 37.55 21.51 -37.70
N GLU A 57 36.79 22.42 -38.29
CA GLU A 57 35.87 23.35 -37.64
C GLU A 57 35.12 22.69 -36.47
N GLN A 58 35.49 23.07 -35.25
CA GLN A 58 34.59 22.96 -34.11
C GLN A 58 33.53 24.02 -34.30
N LYS A 59 32.38 23.60 -34.82
CA LYS A 59 31.13 24.35 -34.74
C LYS A 59 30.81 24.49 -33.25
N GLY A 60 31.14 25.66 -32.69
CA GLY A 60 30.85 25.98 -31.30
C GLY A 60 29.35 25.86 -31.04
N SER A 61 28.95 24.82 -30.33
CA SER A 61 27.59 24.69 -29.81
C SER A 61 27.48 25.61 -28.59
N ASP A 62 26.60 26.59 -28.67
CA ASP A 62 26.29 27.51 -27.58
C ASP A 62 26.02 26.72 -26.27
N PRO A 63 26.71 27.00 -25.15
CA PRO A 63 26.54 26.26 -23.91
C PRO A 63 25.09 26.31 -23.38
N SER A 64 24.37 27.41 -23.64
CA SER A 64 22.95 27.54 -23.32
C SER A 64 22.05 26.57 -24.09
N ARG A 65 22.43 26.21 -25.32
CA ARG A 65 21.67 25.29 -26.18
C ARG A 65 21.85 23.83 -25.76
N ILE A 66 23.06 23.47 -25.32
CA ILE A 66 23.38 22.14 -24.79
C ILE A 66 22.58 21.86 -23.50
N VAL A 67 22.50 22.84 -22.60
CA VAL A 67 21.75 22.69 -21.34
C VAL A 67 20.25 22.54 -21.60
N MET A 68 19.68 23.29 -22.56
CA MET A 68 18.26 23.19 -22.90
C MET A 68 17.89 21.85 -23.58
N ASP A 69 18.72 21.35 -24.50
CA ASP A 69 18.48 20.04 -25.14
C ASP A 69 18.56 18.89 -24.11
N GLN A 70 19.43 19.03 -23.12
CA GLN A 70 19.63 18.04 -22.06
C GLN A 70 18.52 18.06 -21.00
N GLU A 71 17.97 19.23 -20.70
CA GLU A 71 16.79 19.39 -19.85
C GLU A 71 15.52 18.82 -20.53
N SER A 72 15.40 18.96 -21.85
CA SER A 72 14.33 18.35 -22.65
C SER A 72 14.37 16.83 -22.60
N GLY A 73 15.54 16.21 -22.84
CA GLY A 73 15.71 14.75 -22.78
C GLY A 73 15.42 14.16 -21.40
N TRP A 74 15.79 14.87 -20.32
CA TRP A 74 15.45 14.47 -18.96
C TRP A 74 13.94 14.53 -18.65
N GLU A 75 13.22 15.54 -19.17
CA GLU A 75 11.76 15.63 -19.00
C GLU A 75 11.04 14.51 -19.77
N GLU A 76 11.50 14.17 -20.98
CA GLU A 76 10.95 13.07 -21.78
C GLU A 76 11.09 11.72 -21.06
N LEU A 77 12.28 11.41 -20.54
CA LEU A 77 12.52 10.19 -19.77
C LEU A 77 11.62 10.09 -18.54
N ARG A 78 11.34 11.20 -17.85
CA ARG A 78 10.39 11.20 -16.71
C ARG A 78 8.96 10.97 -17.12
N LYS A 79 8.52 11.51 -18.27
CA LYS A 79 7.17 11.25 -18.79
C LYS A 79 7.02 9.78 -19.15
N GLU A 80 8.04 9.20 -19.77
CA GLU A 80 8.08 7.77 -20.09
C GLU A 80 8.06 6.91 -18.82
N ALA A 81 8.90 7.22 -17.82
CA ALA A 81 8.90 6.53 -16.53
C ALA A 81 7.50 6.52 -15.90
N ARG A 82 6.84 7.68 -15.79
CA ARG A 82 5.48 7.77 -15.23
C ARG A 82 4.44 6.96 -16.01
N LYS A 83 4.59 6.87 -17.33
CA LYS A 83 3.71 6.04 -18.16
C LYS A 83 3.90 4.55 -17.81
N ILE A 84 5.15 4.10 -17.75
CA ILE A 84 5.48 2.71 -17.39
C ILE A 84 5.03 2.39 -15.96
N GLU A 85 5.23 3.31 -15.01
CA GLU A 85 4.75 3.20 -13.63
C GLU A 85 3.22 3.03 -13.57
N GLY A 86 2.46 3.78 -14.37
CA GLY A 86 1.00 3.63 -14.48
C GLY A 86 0.58 2.29 -15.08
N ASP A 87 1.28 1.83 -16.13
CA ASP A 87 1.02 0.52 -16.74
C ASP A 87 1.34 -0.63 -15.76
N LEU A 88 2.41 -0.49 -14.97
CA LEU A 88 2.79 -1.44 -13.91
C LEU A 88 1.72 -1.55 -12.83
N ASP A 89 1.18 -0.44 -12.33
CA ASP A 89 0.12 -0.45 -11.31
C ASP A 89 -1.11 -1.23 -11.77
N VAL A 90 -1.59 -0.96 -12.99
CA VAL A 90 -2.75 -1.66 -13.57
C VAL A 90 -2.49 -3.16 -13.74
N LYS A 91 -1.29 -3.51 -14.23
CA LYS A 91 -0.90 -4.92 -14.47
C LYS A 91 -0.69 -5.67 -13.16
N LEU A 92 -0.03 -5.09 -12.16
CA LEU A 92 0.17 -5.70 -10.85
C LEU A 92 -1.16 -5.90 -10.12
N SER A 93 -2.07 -4.91 -10.18
CA SER A 93 -3.43 -5.06 -9.63
C SER A 93 -4.18 -6.21 -10.29
N SER A 94 -4.08 -6.35 -11.61
CA SER A 94 -4.71 -7.43 -12.36
C SER A 94 -4.09 -8.79 -12.04
N TYR A 95 -2.77 -8.86 -11.93
CA TYR A 95 -2.02 -10.06 -11.57
C TYR A 95 -2.36 -10.56 -10.16
N ALA A 96 -2.43 -9.64 -9.19
CA ALA A 96 -2.85 -9.96 -7.82
C ALA A 96 -4.28 -10.49 -7.73
N LYS A 97 -5.24 -9.85 -8.42
CA LYS A 97 -6.64 -10.28 -8.47
C LYS A 97 -6.78 -11.67 -9.06
N LEU A 98 -6.01 -11.92 -10.10
CA LEU A 98 -6.04 -13.18 -10.81
C LEU A 98 -5.47 -14.30 -9.92
N GLY A 99 -4.38 -14.02 -9.20
CA GLY A 99 -3.88 -14.86 -8.12
C GLY A 99 -4.93 -15.25 -7.07
N ALA A 100 -5.74 -14.30 -6.61
CA ALA A 100 -6.80 -14.54 -5.63
C ALA A 100 -7.96 -15.43 -6.14
N ARG A 101 -8.10 -15.63 -7.46
CA ARG A 101 -9.17 -16.49 -8.01
C ARG A 101 -8.85 -17.97 -7.93
N VAL A 102 -7.58 -18.37 -8.10
CA VAL A 102 -7.17 -19.78 -7.93
C VAL A 102 -7.37 -20.26 -6.50
N THR A 103 -7.30 -19.34 -5.55
CA THR A 103 -7.41 -19.66 -4.12
C THR A 103 -8.86 -19.88 -3.71
N GLN A 104 -9.80 -19.20 -4.37
CA GLN A 104 -11.24 -19.38 -4.17
C GLN A 104 -11.82 -20.53 -4.98
N GLY A 105 -11.12 -20.99 -6.03
CA GLY A 105 -11.53 -22.08 -6.91
C GLY A 105 -11.59 -23.48 -6.27
N GLY A 106 -11.23 -23.65 -5.00
CA GLY A 106 -11.36 -24.93 -4.29
C GLY A 106 -12.81 -25.38 -4.03
N TYR A 107 -13.79 -24.49 -4.21
CA TYR A 107 -15.22 -24.72 -3.93
C TYR A 107 -16.19 -24.46 -5.09
N ALA A 108 -15.73 -23.92 -6.22
CA ALA A 108 -16.59 -23.61 -7.36
C ALA A 108 -16.22 -24.49 -8.56
N ASP A 109 -17.15 -25.37 -8.92
CA ASP A 109 -17.27 -26.14 -10.17
C ASP A 109 -15.96 -26.57 -10.87
N ALA A 110 -15.68 -27.86 -10.78
CA ALA A 110 -14.57 -28.57 -11.43
C ALA A 110 -14.63 -28.59 -12.97
N ASP A 111 -15.43 -27.74 -13.62
CA ASP A 111 -15.76 -27.83 -15.05
C ASP A 111 -15.19 -26.67 -15.90
N THR A 112 -14.33 -25.81 -15.33
CA THR A 112 -13.58 -24.81 -16.12
C THR A 112 -12.09 -25.19 -16.18
N PRO A 113 -11.50 -25.37 -17.38
CA PRO A 113 -10.14 -25.89 -17.50
C PRO A 113 -9.10 -24.89 -16.95
N THR A 114 -8.54 -25.24 -15.79
CA THR A 114 -7.44 -24.57 -15.06
C THR A 114 -6.22 -24.24 -15.93
N ILE A 115 -6.05 -24.97 -17.03
CA ILE A 115 -4.96 -24.85 -18.01
C ILE A 115 -5.00 -23.50 -18.75
N GLY A 116 -6.18 -22.92 -18.99
CA GLY A 116 -6.33 -21.62 -19.65
C GLY A 116 -5.86 -20.44 -18.77
N SER A 117 -6.11 -20.52 -17.46
CA SER A 117 -5.62 -19.54 -16.48
C SER A 117 -4.10 -19.58 -16.36
N ASN A 118 -3.47 -20.76 -16.34
CA ASN A 118 -2.02 -20.84 -16.13
C ASN A 118 -1.22 -20.16 -17.27
N ARG A 119 -1.71 -20.22 -18.52
CA ARG A 119 -1.08 -19.51 -19.66
C ARG A 119 -1.27 -18.00 -19.58
N SER A 120 -2.44 -17.52 -19.20
CA SER A 120 -2.69 -16.06 -19.08
C SER A 120 -1.85 -15.44 -17.95
N TRP A 121 -1.55 -16.20 -16.90
CA TRP A 121 -0.74 -15.76 -15.77
C TRP A 121 0.71 -15.59 -16.14
N LYS A 122 1.28 -16.61 -16.78
CA LYS A 122 2.67 -16.56 -17.28
C LYS A 122 2.85 -15.44 -18.30
N SER A 123 1.85 -15.20 -19.15
CA SER A 123 1.86 -14.05 -20.06
C SER A 123 1.94 -12.72 -19.32
N MET A 124 1.07 -12.52 -18.32
CA MET A 124 1.07 -11.29 -17.52
C MET A 124 2.36 -11.13 -16.71
N GLU A 125 2.94 -12.23 -16.22
CA GLU A 125 4.22 -12.24 -15.54
C GLU A 125 5.35 -11.75 -16.45
N MET A 126 5.42 -12.25 -17.70
CA MET A 126 6.39 -11.81 -18.69
C MET A 126 6.21 -10.32 -19.06
N GLU A 127 4.95 -9.86 -19.19
CA GLU A 127 4.65 -8.45 -19.46
C GLU A 127 5.12 -7.54 -18.31
N ILE A 128 4.86 -7.91 -17.05
CA ILE A 128 5.31 -7.14 -15.88
C ILE A 128 6.83 -7.13 -15.81
N GLN A 129 7.50 -8.26 -16.05
CA GLN A 129 8.96 -8.32 -16.12
C GLN A 129 9.53 -7.38 -17.19
N SER A 130 8.94 -7.38 -18.38
CA SER A 130 9.33 -6.46 -19.46
C SER A 130 9.13 -4.99 -19.09
N LEU A 131 8.04 -4.65 -18.40
CA LEU A 131 7.81 -3.27 -17.94
C LEU A 131 8.80 -2.83 -16.86
N LEU A 132 9.14 -3.73 -15.92
CA LEU A 132 10.16 -3.46 -14.90
C LEU A 132 11.55 -3.25 -15.52
N GLU A 133 11.91 -4.06 -16.51
CA GLU A 133 13.16 -3.93 -17.26
C GLU A 133 13.22 -2.60 -18.02
N LYS A 134 12.13 -2.23 -18.71
CA LYS A 134 12.03 -0.92 -19.38
C LYS A 134 12.14 0.25 -18.40
N LEU A 135 11.52 0.16 -17.22
CA LEU A 135 11.63 1.21 -16.21
C LEU A 135 13.06 1.31 -15.65
N LEU A 136 13.76 0.19 -15.54
CA LEU A 136 15.18 0.16 -15.19
C LEU A 136 16.05 0.85 -16.26
N ASP A 137 15.83 0.55 -17.53
CA ASP A 137 16.54 1.17 -18.65
C ASP A 137 16.31 2.69 -18.73
N VAL A 138 15.08 3.14 -18.49
CA VAL A 138 14.72 4.56 -18.41
C VAL A 138 15.42 5.22 -17.21
N ASN A 139 15.45 4.56 -16.05
CA ASN A 139 16.17 5.05 -14.86
C ASN A 139 17.68 5.15 -15.08
N ASP A 140 18.28 4.20 -15.80
CA ASP A 140 19.69 4.24 -16.15
C ASP A 140 20.00 5.35 -17.16
N SER A 141 19.11 5.56 -18.12
CA SER A 141 19.22 6.66 -19.10
C SER A 141 19.07 8.01 -18.41
N MET A 142 18.13 8.11 -17.45
CA MET A 142 17.97 9.26 -16.58
C MET A 142 19.26 9.49 -15.79
N SER A 143 19.83 8.45 -15.17
CA SER A 143 21.11 8.53 -14.46
C SER A 143 22.26 9.09 -15.33
N ARG A 144 22.34 8.69 -16.60
CA ARG A 144 23.31 9.20 -17.58
C ARG A 144 23.08 10.68 -17.93
N CYS A 145 21.83 11.11 -18.05
CA CYS A 145 21.48 12.53 -18.26
C CYS A 145 21.81 13.40 -17.03
N ALA A 146 21.57 12.90 -15.81
CA ALA A 146 21.94 13.60 -14.58
C ALA A 146 23.45 13.75 -14.42
N ALA A 147 24.23 12.73 -14.80
CA ALA A 147 25.69 12.75 -14.69
C ALA A 147 26.36 13.69 -15.70
N SER A 148 25.73 13.89 -16.86
CA SER A 148 26.23 14.78 -17.90
C SER A 148 25.80 16.24 -17.70
N ALA A 149 24.79 16.50 -16.87
CA ALA A 149 24.32 17.84 -16.51
C ALA A 149 25.07 18.36 -15.28
N ALA A 150 25.03 19.68 -15.04
CA ALA A 150 25.55 20.23 -13.78
C ALA A 150 24.82 19.56 -12.59
N PRO A 151 25.54 18.95 -11.64
CA PRO A 151 24.89 18.24 -10.52
C PRO A 151 24.06 19.21 -9.69
N THR A 152 22.74 19.09 -9.76
CA THR A 152 21.82 19.83 -8.88
C THR A 152 21.20 18.86 -7.87
N THR A 153 21.02 19.32 -6.63
CA THR A 153 20.39 18.52 -5.57
C THR A 153 18.98 18.07 -5.96
N SER A 154 18.23 18.91 -6.68
CA SER A 154 16.86 18.63 -7.11
C SER A 154 16.78 17.49 -8.15
N VAL A 155 17.71 17.44 -9.13
CA VAL A 155 17.79 16.36 -10.12
C VAL A 155 18.16 15.04 -9.45
N ASN A 156 19.14 15.06 -8.54
CA ASN A 156 19.55 13.86 -7.80
C ASN A 156 18.43 13.31 -6.89
N GLN A 157 17.68 14.18 -6.21
CA GLN A 157 16.52 13.77 -5.41
C GLN A 157 15.42 13.14 -6.26
N LYS A 158 15.13 13.73 -7.43
CA LYS A 158 14.14 13.16 -8.38
C LYS A 158 14.59 11.80 -8.91
N LEU A 159 15.87 11.63 -9.23
CA LEU A 159 16.42 10.34 -9.66
C LEU A 159 16.31 9.28 -8.56
N ALA A 160 16.66 9.64 -7.33
CA ALA A 160 16.53 8.75 -6.18
C ALA A 160 15.09 8.26 -6.03
N ARG A 161 14.10 9.15 -6.18
CA ARG A 161 12.67 8.78 -6.16
C ARG A 161 12.29 7.77 -7.24
N HIS A 162 12.73 7.95 -8.48
CA HIS A 162 12.40 6.97 -9.54
C HIS A 162 13.07 5.60 -9.30
N ARG A 163 14.25 5.57 -8.65
CA ARG A 163 14.88 4.30 -8.22
C ARG A 163 14.12 3.64 -7.08
N ASP A 164 13.65 4.41 -6.10
CA ASP A 164 12.81 3.91 -5.01
C ASP A 164 11.52 3.29 -5.56
N ILE A 165 10.82 3.99 -6.47
CA ILE A 165 9.59 3.51 -7.11
C ILE A 165 9.82 2.20 -7.88
N LEU A 166 10.90 2.11 -8.67
CA LEU A 166 11.26 0.86 -9.35
C LEU A 166 11.50 -0.28 -8.36
N HIS A 167 12.16 0.00 -7.23
CA HIS A 167 12.40 -0.99 -6.19
C HIS A 167 11.09 -1.47 -5.54
N GLU A 168 10.17 -0.54 -5.24
CA GLU A 168 8.85 -0.84 -4.69
C GLU A 168 8.05 -1.75 -5.63
N PHE A 169 7.93 -1.41 -6.92
CA PHE A 169 7.24 -2.26 -7.89
C PHE A 169 7.90 -3.65 -8.03
N SER A 170 9.23 -3.70 -8.05
CA SER A 170 9.96 -4.97 -8.13
C SER A 170 9.72 -5.85 -6.89
N GLN A 171 9.66 -5.24 -5.71
CA GLN A 171 9.37 -5.94 -4.46
C GLN A 171 7.93 -6.43 -4.43
N GLU A 172 6.98 -5.58 -4.82
CA GLU A 172 5.57 -5.94 -4.87
C GLU A 172 5.34 -7.11 -5.85
N PHE A 173 5.93 -7.04 -7.04
CA PHE A 173 5.84 -8.13 -8.00
C PHE A 173 6.34 -9.46 -7.43
N ARG A 174 7.53 -9.46 -6.80
CA ARG A 174 8.07 -10.67 -6.14
C ARG A 174 7.15 -11.19 -5.04
N ARG A 175 6.58 -10.30 -4.23
CA ARG A 175 5.64 -10.65 -3.16
C ARG A 175 4.39 -11.32 -3.72
N ILE A 176 3.77 -10.72 -4.75
CA ILE A 176 2.56 -11.26 -5.38
C ILE A 176 2.86 -12.62 -6.03
N LYS A 177 3.95 -12.70 -6.82
CA LYS A 177 4.38 -13.95 -7.46
C LYS A 177 4.63 -15.07 -6.45
N GLY A 178 5.35 -14.77 -5.37
CA GLY A 178 5.62 -15.74 -4.30
C GLY A 178 4.34 -16.24 -3.63
N ASN A 179 3.39 -15.33 -3.37
CA ASN A 179 2.09 -15.69 -2.83
C ASN A 179 1.31 -16.61 -3.79
N ILE A 180 1.29 -16.30 -5.09
CA ILE A 180 0.61 -17.13 -6.09
C ILE A 180 1.27 -18.52 -6.20
N SER A 181 2.60 -18.60 -6.20
CA SER A 181 3.35 -19.87 -6.24
C SER A 181 2.99 -20.75 -5.04
N ALA A 182 3.12 -20.22 -3.82
CA ALA A 182 2.83 -20.95 -2.60
C ALA A 182 1.38 -21.47 -2.56
N MET A 183 0.43 -20.69 -3.07
CA MET A 183 -0.97 -21.07 -3.12
C MET A 183 -1.27 -22.11 -4.20
N THR A 184 -0.57 -22.04 -5.33
CA THR A 184 -0.70 -23.01 -6.42
C THR A 184 -0.09 -24.35 -6.01
N GLU A 185 1.10 -24.34 -5.40
CA GLU A 185 1.74 -25.53 -4.82
C GLU A 185 0.84 -26.18 -3.76
N HIS A 186 0.24 -25.39 -2.87
CA HIS A 186 -0.72 -25.91 -1.89
C HIS A 186 -1.96 -26.54 -2.55
N ALA A 187 -2.49 -25.95 -3.62
CA ALA A 187 -3.63 -26.48 -4.36
C ALA A 187 -3.28 -27.79 -5.10
N GLU A 188 -2.10 -27.87 -5.72
CA GLU A 188 -1.62 -29.07 -6.41
C GLU A 188 -1.43 -30.24 -5.43
N LEU A 189 -0.87 -29.99 -4.25
CA LEU A 189 -0.74 -31.00 -3.19
C LEU A 189 -2.10 -31.53 -2.72
N LEU A 190 -3.08 -30.65 -2.51
CA LEU A 190 -4.44 -31.06 -2.12
C LEU A 190 -5.19 -31.78 -3.24
N SER A 191 -4.97 -31.41 -4.50
CA SER A 191 -5.53 -32.12 -5.65
C SER A 191 -4.99 -33.53 -5.74
N SER A 192 -3.66 -33.70 -5.65
CA SER A 192 -3.02 -35.02 -5.67
C SER A 192 -3.58 -35.93 -4.57
N VAL A 193 -3.68 -35.42 -3.33
CA VAL A 193 -4.26 -36.20 -2.22
C VAL A 193 -5.74 -36.51 -2.46
N ARG A 194 -6.50 -35.58 -3.03
CA ARG A 194 -7.92 -35.82 -3.37
C ARG A 194 -8.07 -36.88 -4.44
N ASP A 195 -7.20 -36.87 -5.45
CA ASP A 195 -7.21 -37.83 -6.55
C ASP A 195 -6.85 -39.22 -6.02
N ASP A 196 -5.79 -39.34 -5.20
CA ASP A 196 -5.41 -40.60 -4.52
C ASP A 196 -6.55 -41.15 -3.64
N ILE A 197 -7.22 -40.29 -2.86
CA ILE A 197 -8.37 -40.68 -2.03
C ILE A 197 -9.55 -41.12 -2.91
N SER A 198 -9.79 -40.42 -4.01
CA SER A 198 -10.90 -40.72 -4.93
C SER A 198 -10.66 -42.04 -5.66
N GLU A 199 -9.43 -42.28 -6.11
CA GLU A 199 -9.00 -43.55 -6.69
C GLU A 199 -9.11 -44.70 -5.67
N TYR A 200 -8.62 -44.49 -4.44
CA TYR A 200 -8.76 -45.46 -3.36
C TYR A 200 -10.23 -45.78 -3.06
N LYS A 201 -11.11 -44.77 -3.04
CA LYS A 201 -12.56 -44.97 -2.87
C LYS A 201 -13.20 -45.67 -4.07
N ALA A 202 -12.80 -45.33 -5.29
CA ALA A 202 -13.32 -45.89 -6.54
C ALA A 202 -12.91 -47.36 -6.72
N SER A 203 -11.75 -47.77 -6.19
CA SER A 203 -11.30 -49.17 -6.18
C SER A 203 -12.22 -50.12 -5.40
N GLY A 204 -13.23 -49.60 -4.67
CA GLY A 204 -14.20 -50.42 -3.93
C GLY A 204 -13.63 -51.15 -2.72
N SER A 205 -12.36 -50.92 -2.36
CA SER A 205 -11.64 -51.58 -1.25
C SER A 205 -12.12 -51.17 0.16
N MET A 206 -13.11 -50.29 0.28
CA MET A 206 -13.49 -49.69 1.56
C MET A 206 -14.47 -50.60 2.34
N SER A 207 -13.99 -51.26 3.40
CA SER A 207 -14.80 -52.08 4.29
C SER A 207 -16.00 -51.30 4.87
N PRO A 208 -17.18 -51.91 5.05
CA PRO A 208 -18.34 -51.28 5.70
C PRO A 208 -18.01 -50.68 7.08
N ARG A 209 -17.09 -51.30 7.82
CA ARG A 209 -16.60 -50.78 9.12
C ARG A 209 -15.87 -49.44 8.99
N MET A 210 -15.12 -49.25 7.90
CA MET A 210 -14.39 -48.01 7.64
C MET A 210 -15.34 -46.89 7.21
N GLN A 211 -16.45 -47.20 6.52
CA GLN A 211 -17.49 -46.23 6.21
C GLN A 211 -18.14 -45.64 7.47
N ILE A 212 -18.47 -46.49 8.45
CA ILE A 212 -19.05 -46.06 9.73
C ILE A 212 -18.07 -45.21 10.54
N LEU A 213 -16.78 -45.57 10.57
CA LEU A 213 -15.75 -44.78 11.25
C LEU A 213 -15.58 -43.40 10.60
N ARG A 214 -15.62 -43.33 9.26
CA ARG A 214 -15.61 -42.06 8.52
C ARG A 214 -16.86 -41.23 8.81
N GLU A 215 -18.03 -41.83 8.88
CA GLU A 215 -19.27 -41.14 9.24
C GLU A 215 -19.18 -40.53 10.64
N ARG A 216 -18.67 -41.28 11.62
CA ARG A 216 -18.38 -40.74 12.96
C ARG A 216 -17.39 -39.58 12.92
N ALA A 217 -16.31 -39.70 12.16
CA ALA A 217 -15.33 -38.61 12.02
C ALA A 217 -15.95 -37.37 11.36
N ALA A 218 -16.82 -37.55 10.36
CA ALA A 218 -17.56 -36.46 9.73
C ALA A 218 -18.51 -35.78 10.72
N ILE A 219 -19.26 -36.56 11.51
CA ILE A 219 -20.14 -36.04 12.58
C ILE A 219 -19.33 -35.24 13.60
N HIS A 220 -18.18 -35.75 14.06
CA HIS A 220 -17.32 -35.02 14.99
C HIS A 220 -16.78 -33.72 14.37
N GLY A 221 -16.40 -33.74 13.09
CA GLY A 221 -16.03 -32.52 12.35
C GLY A 221 -17.16 -31.51 12.26
N SER A 222 -18.40 -31.97 12.00
CA SER A 222 -19.59 -31.11 12.01
C SER A 222 -19.88 -30.53 13.39
N ILE A 223 -19.66 -31.27 14.48
CA ILE A 223 -19.82 -30.77 15.84
C ILE A 223 -18.83 -29.65 16.14
N ALA A 224 -17.55 -29.84 15.82
CA ALA A 224 -16.54 -28.79 15.99
C ALA A 224 -16.87 -27.54 15.17
N HIS A 225 -17.33 -27.70 13.93
CA HIS A 225 -17.76 -26.58 13.10
C HIS A 225 -18.99 -25.85 13.67
N MET A 226 -19.94 -26.58 14.28
CA MET A 226 -21.07 -25.94 14.98
C MET A 226 -20.59 -25.12 16.19
N ASP A 227 -19.59 -25.59 16.93
CA ASP A 227 -19.00 -24.82 18.04
C ASP A 227 -18.35 -23.52 17.55
N ASP A 228 -17.66 -23.54 16.40
CA ASP A 228 -17.10 -22.34 15.76
C ASP A 228 -18.20 -21.35 15.36
N VAL A 229 -19.29 -21.83 14.75
CA VAL A 229 -20.44 -21.00 14.38
C VAL A 229 -21.10 -20.40 15.62
N ILE A 230 -21.22 -21.16 16.71
CA ILE A 230 -21.73 -20.65 18.00
C ILE A 230 -20.82 -19.55 18.55
N SER A 231 -19.50 -19.77 18.54
CA SER A 231 -18.51 -18.78 18.97
C SER A 231 -18.58 -17.49 18.14
N GLN A 232 -18.68 -17.61 16.82
CA GLN A 232 -18.84 -16.48 15.91
C GLN A 232 -20.16 -15.73 16.17
N ALA A 233 -21.25 -16.45 16.41
CA ALA A 233 -22.54 -15.86 16.76
C ALA A 233 -22.49 -15.12 18.11
N GLN A 234 -21.82 -15.67 19.12
CA GLN A 234 -21.61 -15.01 20.41
C GLN A 234 -20.78 -13.73 20.27
N THR A 235 -19.71 -13.78 19.47
CA THR A 235 -18.88 -12.61 19.15
C THR A 235 -19.70 -11.53 18.44
N THR A 236 -20.52 -11.92 17.45
CA THR A 236 -21.40 -11.00 16.73
C THR A 236 -22.44 -10.37 17.67
N ARG A 237 -23.03 -11.17 18.58
CA ARG A 237 -23.95 -10.68 19.61
C ARG A 237 -23.29 -9.65 20.53
N ALA A 238 -22.05 -9.90 20.97
CA ALA A 238 -21.31 -8.96 21.80
C ALA A 238 -21.02 -7.65 21.04
N ALA A 239 -20.61 -7.73 19.77
CA ALA A 239 -20.38 -6.57 18.91
C ALA A 239 -21.65 -5.73 18.72
N LEU A 240 -22.79 -6.35 18.41
CA LEU A 240 -24.08 -5.66 18.30
C LEU A 240 -24.52 -5.03 19.62
N GLY A 241 -24.26 -5.69 20.75
CA GLY A 241 -24.47 -5.12 22.09
C GLY A 241 -23.65 -3.84 22.31
N SER A 242 -22.37 -3.86 21.95
CA SER A 242 -21.49 -2.68 22.02
C SER A 242 -21.96 -1.57 21.08
N GLN A 243 -22.35 -1.90 19.84
CA GLN A 243 -22.88 -0.91 18.89
C GLN A 243 -24.15 -0.24 19.42
N ARG A 244 -25.05 -1.02 20.05
CA ARG A 244 -26.27 -0.47 20.66
C ARG A 244 -25.97 0.46 21.83
N ALA A 245 -24.98 0.14 22.67
CA ALA A 245 -24.52 1.04 23.72
C ALA A 245 -23.98 2.36 23.14
N MET A 246 -23.14 2.28 22.09
CA MET A 246 -22.64 3.47 21.38
C MET A 246 -23.76 4.32 20.77
N PHE A 247 -24.79 3.71 20.18
CA PHE A 247 -25.96 4.46 19.68
C PHE A 247 -26.74 5.14 20.80
N GLY A 248 -26.85 4.51 21.98
CA GLY A 248 -27.40 5.15 23.17
C GLY A 248 -26.63 6.41 23.55
N ASP A 249 -25.30 6.34 23.55
CA ASP A 249 -24.44 7.50 23.83
C ASP A 249 -24.56 8.60 22.77
N VAL A 250 -24.60 8.23 21.49
CA VAL A 250 -24.80 9.19 20.39
C VAL A 250 -26.17 9.86 20.52
N GLN A 251 -27.23 9.11 20.79
CA GLN A 251 -28.56 9.67 21.02
C GLN A 251 -28.57 10.63 22.22
N GLY A 252 -27.85 10.29 23.30
CA GLY A 252 -27.66 11.17 24.46
C GLY A 252 -26.95 12.48 24.09
N LYS A 253 -25.85 12.40 23.33
CA LYS A 253 -25.10 13.59 22.85
C LYS A 253 -25.91 14.44 21.87
N VAL A 254 -26.67 13.82 20.97
CA VAL A 254 -27.57 14.53 20.04
C VAL A 254 -28.67 15.25 20.80
N LYS A 255 -29.24 14.62 21.84
CA LYS A 255 -30.22 15.28 22.73
C LYS A 255 -29.59 16.50 23.42
N GLN A 256 -28.37 16.36 23.96
CA GLN A 256 -27.65 17.49 24.56
C GLN A 256 -27.38 18.62 23.55
N LEU A 257 -27.04 18.31 22.30
CA LEU A 257 -26.88 19.32 21.24
C LEU A 257 -28.21 19.99 20.86
N SER A 258 -29.29 19.22 20.80
CA SER A 258 -30.64 19.73 20.58
C SER A 258 -31.04 20.76 21.65
N ASP A 259 -30.69 20.50 22.91
CA ASP A 259 -30.96 21.43 24.03
C ASP A 259 -30.15 22.72 23.93
N LYS A 260 -29.01 22.73 23.23
CA LYS A 260 -28.16 23.92 22.98
C LYS A 260 -28.55 24.70 21.73
N PHE A 261 -29.25 24.06 20.79
CA PHE A 261 -29.72 24.69 19.55
C PHE A 261 -30.58 25.97 19.73
N PRO A 262 -31.53 26.07 20.69
CA PRO A 262 -32.28 27.30 20.93
C PRO A 262 -31.40 28.46 21.42
N ILE A 263 -30.31 28.18 22.16
CA ILE A 263 -29.35 29.20 22.61
C ILE A 263 -28.59 29.79 21.41
N VAL A 264 -28.16 28.94 20.47
CA VAL A 264 -27.53 29.38 19.21
C VAL A 264 -28.49 30.23 18.38
N ARG A 265 -29.77 29.83 18.29
CA ARG A 265 -30.82 30.64 17.64
C ARG A 265 -31.07 31.98 18.34
N GLY A 266 -30.96 32.03 19.66
CA GLY A 266 -30.98 33.30 20.42
C GLY A 266 -29.80 34.21 20.05
N LEU A 267 -28.59 33.64 19.98
CA LEU A 267 -27.38 34.37 19.66
C LEU A 267 -27.39 34.90 18.21
N ILE A 268 -27.79 34.08 17.23
CA ILE A 268 -27.93 34.50 15.82
C ILE A 268 -28.96 35.63 15.68
N GLY A 269 -30.05 35.59 16.46
CA GLY A 269 -31.07 36.64 16.49
C GLY A 269 -30.55 37.96 17.05
N SER A 270 -29.76 37.91 18.13
CA SER A 270 -29.13 39.09 18.73
C SER A 270 -28.13 39.77 17.78
N ILE A 271 -27.34 38.97 17.04
CA ILE A 271 -26.40 39.46 16.02
C ILE A 271 -27.15 40.13 14.87
N ARG A 272 -28.22 39.49 14.37
CA ARG A 272 -29.03 40.05 13.28
C ARG A 272 -29.70 41.37 13.68
N ARG A 273 -30.18 41.48 14.92
CA ARG A 273 -30.75 42.73 15.46
C ARG A 273 -29.72 43.85 15.53
N LYS A 274 -28.46 43.57 15.89
CA LYS A 274 -27.41 44.60 15.92
C LYS A 274 -27.12 45.10 14.51
N LYS A 275 -26.96 44.19 13.54
CA LYS A 275 -26.74 44.54 12.12
C LYS A 275 -27.92 45.30 11.50
N SER A 276 -29.17 44.95 11.83
CA SER A 276 -30.35 45.64 11.30
C SER A 276 -30.47 47.08 11.77
N ARG A 277 -30.04 47.39 13.00
CA ARG A 277 -30.04 48.79 13.50
C ARG A 277 -29.05 49.65 12.71
N ASP A 278 -27.85 49.14 12.46
CA ASP A 278 -26.82 49.89 11.74
C ASP A 278 -27.25 50.19 10.29
N THR A 279 -27.91 49.24 9.62
CA THR A 279 -28.48 49.45 8.28
C THR A 279 -29.65 50.45 8.28
N LEU A 280 -30.53 50.38 9.28
CA LEU A 280 -31.64 51.34 9.41
C LEU A 280 -31.11 52.77 9.59
N ILE A 281 -30.14 52.97 10.48
CA ILE A 281 -29.52 54.29 10.71
C ILE A 281 -28.88 54.82 9.41
N LEU A 282 -28.11 53.99 8.71
CA LEU A 282 -27.46 54.38 7.45
C LEU A 282 -28.48 54.80 6.38
N SER A 283 -29.53 54.00 6.19
CA SER A 283 -30.58 54.30 5.19
C SER A 283 -31.35 55.59 5.51
N ALA A 284 -31.60 55.87 6.79
CA ALA A 284 -32.27 57.09 7.22
C ALA A 284 -31.43 58.35 6.94
N VAL A 285 -30.12 58.29 7.19
CA VAL A 285 -29.19 59.39 6.89
C VAL A 285 -29.13 59.68 5.38
N ILE A 286 -28.99 58.64 4.56
CA ILE A 286 -28.97 58.79 3.09
C ILE A 286 -30.28 59.41 2.60
N ALA A 287 -31.43 58.91 3.07
CA ALA A 287 -32.73 59.45 2.70
C ALA A 287 -32.87 60.94 3.10
N ALA A 288 -32.46 61.31 4.31
CA ALA A 288 -32.46 62.69 4.76
C ALA A 288 -31.57 63.58 3.88
N CYS A 289 -30.33 63.16 3.57
CA CYS A 289 -29.45 63.88 2.68
C CYS A 289 -30.05 64.06 1.28
N THR A 290 -30.66 63.00 0.70
CA THR A 290 -31.30 63.10 -0.61
C THR A 290 -32.49 64.06 -0.61
N LEU A 291 -33.28 64.08 0.46
CA LEU A 291 -34.43 64.98 0.59
C LEU A 291 -34.00 66.45 0.72
N PHE A 292 -32.95 66.72 1.49
CA PHE A 292 -32.35 68.06 1.57
C PHE A 292 -31.83 68.54 0.21
N LEU A 293 -31.18 67.67 -0.57
CA LEU A 293 -30.71 68.02 -1.92
C LEU A 293 -31.88 68.34 -2.86
N ILE A 294 -32.96 67.56 -2.82
CA ILE A 294 -34.16 67.80 -3.64
C ILE A 294 -34.81 69.14 -3.26
N ILE A 295 -34.96 69.44 -1.96
CA ILE A 295 -35.52 70.72 -1.50
C ILE A 295 -34.64 71.88 -1.95
N TYR A 296 -33.32 71.76 -1.83
CA TYR A 296 -32.38 72.79 -2.29
C TYR A 296 -32.50 73.04 -3.79
N TRP A 297 -32.65 71.97 -4.59
CA TRP A 297 -32.81 72.06 -6.03
C TRP A 297 -34.14 72.70 -6.44
N LEU A 298 -35.22 72.43 -5.71
CA LEU A 298 -36.54 73.05 -5.95
C LEU A 298 -36.61 74.51 -5.46
N SER A 299 -35.79 74.88 -4.46
CA SER A 299 -35.74 76.24 -3.93
C SER A 299 -34.83 77.17 -4.73
N LYS A 300 -34.08 76.65 -5.70
CA LYS A 300 -33.16 77.42 -6.55
C LYS A 300 -33.75 77.67 -7.92
#